data_AF-A0AAV0U191-F1
#
_entry.id   AF-A0AAV0U191-F1
#
_cell.length_a   1.000
_cell.length_b   1.000
_cell.length_c   1.000
_cell.angle_alpha   90.00
_cell.angle_beta   90.00
_cell.angle_gamma   90.00
#
_symmetry.space_group_name_H-M   'P 1'
#
loop_
_entity.id
_entity.type
_entity.pdbx_description
1 polymer ?
#
loop_
_entity_poly.entity_id
_entity_poly.type
_entity_poly.pdbx_seq_one_letter_code
_entity_poly.pdbx_strand_id
1 'polypeptide(L)'
;MAPNLKMMGLTLSLAIITRSVLDPEDFYQASLVRGIYGLSQLVCYGVLLYLYIKAKNNTEPGVVTVKEVLGFGQTGDRDEKITVAEHDQRMVVKDIQRYALGTAMTVLLHWKWGFFPPLVIQAITQPFNLFQSPVVKVTLLGEKAWGDLRRPWTDRNDMSKAISSWNNTIMSALGEAPVKVNKKAGKKAAKRK
;
A
#
# COMPACT_ATOMS: atom_id res chain seq x y z
N MET A 1 2.92 -3.31 -16.52
CA MET A 1 2.62 -1.90 -16.15
C MET A 1 3.86 -1.10 -16.49
N ALA A 2 3.75 -0.05 -17.30
CA ALA A 2 4.90 0.81 -17.59
C ALA A 2 5.37 1.45 -16.26
N PRO A 3 6.69 1.48 -15.98
CA PRO A 3 7.18 2.18 -14.81
C PRO A 3 6.74 3.64 -14.88
N ASN A 4 6.26 4.19 -13.76
CA ASN A 4 5.94 5.61 -13.67
C ASN A 4 7.27 6.40 -13.67
N LEU A 5 7.79 6.63 -14.87
CA LEU A 5 9.13 7.18 -15.10
C LEU A 5 9.30 8.56 -14.44
N LYS A 6 8.22 9.34 -14.34
CA LYS A 6 8.19 10.63 -13.65
C LYS A 6 8.45 10.49 -12.15
N MET A 7 7.76 9.56 -11.50
CA MET A 7 7.97 9.29 -10.06
C MET A 7 9.35 8.67 -9.80
N MET A 8 9.82 7.81 -10.69
CA MET A 8 11.17 7.23 -10.56
C MET A 8 12.25 8.31 -10.68
N GLY A 9 12.15 9.19 -11.68
CA GLY A 9 13.04 10.35 -11.82
C GLY A 9 13.01 11.25 -10.59
N LEU A 10 11.82 11.59 -10.08
CA LEU A 10 11.68 12.39 -8.86
C LEU A 10 12.37 11.73 -7.65
N THR A 11 12.14 10.44 -7.41
CA THR A 11 12.73 9.73 -6.27
C THR A 11 14.26 9.64 -6.35
N LEU A 12 14.81 9.43 -7.55
CA LEU A 12 16.25 9.43 -7.78
C LEU A 12 16.86 10.82 -7.56
N SER A 13 16.23 11.87 -8.09
CA SER A 13 16.68 13.25 -7.87
C SER A 13 16.66 13.62 -6.39
N LEU A 14 15.59 13.29 -5.66
CA LEU A 14 15.50 13.51 -4.22
C LEU A 14 16.60 12.75 -3.46
N ALA A 15 16.91 11.51 -3.86
CA ALA A 15 17.97 10.73 -3.24
C ALA A 15 19.35 11.39 -3.44
N ILE A 16 19.65 11.83 -4.67
CA ILE A 16 20.92 12.50 -5.00
C ILE A 16 21.04 13.82 -4.25
N ILE A 17 20.00 14.67 -4.32
CA ILE A 17 19.97 15.97 -3.63
C ILE A 17 20.15 15.78 -2.12
N THR A 18 19.48 14.80 -1.53
CA THR A 18 19.63 14.52 -0.09
C THR A 18 21.09 14.21 0.22
N ARG A 19 21.78 13.37 -0.57
CA ARG A 19 23.18 13.03 -0.28
C ARG A 19 24.17 14.15 -0.60
N SER A 20 23.86 15.03 -1.54
CA SER A 20 24.76 16.10 -1.96
C SER A 20 24.63 17.38 -1.13
N VAL A 21 23.45 17.64 -0.56
CA VAL A 21 23.14 18.89 0.14
C VAL A 21 23.04 18.70 1.65
N LEU A 22 22.51 17.56 2.11
CA LEU A 22 22.29 17.33 3.54
C LEU A 22 23.60 16.94 4.22
N ASP A 23 23.99 17.72 5.22
CA ASP A 23 25.05 17.34 6.15
C ASP A 23 24.43 16.58 7.36
N PRO A 24 24.69 15.27 7.51
CA PRO A 24 24.16 14.48 8.62
C PRO A 24 24.69 14.88 9.99
N GLU A 25 25.86 15.53 10.05
CA GLU A 25 26.52 15.94 11.29
C GLU A 25 25.96 17.27 11.82
N ASP A 26 25.32 18.08 10.94
CA ASP A 26 24.62 19.28 11.33
C ASP A 26 23.31 18.93 12.05
N PHE A 27 23.30 19.17 13.37
CA PHE A 27 22.15 18.92 14.24
C PHE A 27 20.87 19.61 13.75
N TYR A 28 20.98 20.82 13.20
CA TYR A 28 19.82 21.59 12.74
C TYR A 28 19.20 20.94 11.50
N GLN A 29 20.01 20.63 10.49
CA GLN A 29 19.55 19.97 9.27
C GLN A 29 18.97 18.58 9.55
N ALA A 30 19.67 17.79 10.36
CA ALA A 30 19.22 16.46 10.76
C ALA A 30 17.86 16.51 11.48
N SER A 31 17.70 17.44 12.42
CA SER A 31 16.45 17.59 13.18
C SER A 31 15.30 18.11 12.31
N LEU A 32 15.59 19.02 11.39
CA LEU A 32 14.60 19.55 10.45
C LEU A 32 14.04 18.45 9.54
N VAL A 33 14.90 17.61 8.96
CA VAL A 33 14.44 16.49 8.10
C VAL A 33 13.60 15.49 8.89
N ARG A 34 14.01 15.16 10.12
CA ARG A 34 13.25 14.28 11.02
C ARG A 34 11.89 14.89 11.36
N GLY A 35 11.84 16.19 11.63
CA GLY A 35 10.61 16.94 11.91
C GLY A 35 9.65 16.96 10.73
N ILE A 36 10.14 17.27 9.52
CA ILE A 36 9.32 17.25 8.29
C ILE A 36 8.78 15.86 8.01
N TYR A 37 9.61 14.82 8.14
CA TYR A 37 9.17 13.45 7.98
C TYR A 37 8.09 13.09 9.00
N GLY A 38 8.33 13.39 10.29
CA GLY A 38 7.37 13.15 11.36
C GLY A 38 6.03 13.85 11.12
N LEU A 39 6.06 15.12 10.72
CA LEU A 39 4.85 15.88 10.37
C LEU A 39 4.11 15.24 9.17
N SER A 40 4.84 14.85 8.13
CA SER A 40 4.28 14.18 6.96
C SER A 40 3.60 12.85 7.33
N GLN A 41 4.23 12.05 8.20
CA GLN A 41 3.64 10.81 8.71
C GLN A 41 2.37 11.08 9.51
N LEU A 42 2.40 12.06 10.42
CA LEU A 42 1.24 12.44 11.22
C LEU A 42 0.06 12.87 10.35
N VAL A 43 0.31 13.64 9.29
CA VAL A 43 -0.73 14.02 8.31
C VAL A 43 -1.30 12.77 7.61
N CYS A 44 -0.44 11.87 7.13
CA CYS A 44 -0.89 10.65 6.45
C CYS A 44 -1.74 9.76 7.36
N TYR A 45 -1.29 9.50 8.59
CA TYR A 45 -2.04 8.70 9.56
C TYR A 45 -3.33 9.40 10.01
N GLY A 46 -3.33 10.72 10.17
CA GLY A 46 -4.53 11.49 10.47
C GLY A 46 -5.59 11.36 9.38
N VAL A 47 -5.19 11.47 8.11
CA VAL A 47 -6.08 11.26 6.96
C VAL A 47 -6.59 9.82 6.92
N LEU A 48 -5.74 8.82 7.13
CA LEU A 48 -6.14 7.41 7.15
C LEU A 48 -7.11 7.10 8.30
N LEU A 49 -6.89 7.64 9.49
CA LEU A 49 -7.80 7.48 10.63
C LEU A 49 -9.16 8.12 10.34
N TYR A 50 -9.17 9.34 9.78
CA TYR A 50 -10.40 10.00 9.38
C TYR A 50 -11.18 9.18 8.34
N LEU A 51 -10.50 8.66 7.32
CA LEU A 51 -11.09 7.80 6.29
C LEU A 51 -11.67 6.52 6.88
N TYR A 52 -10.98 5.90 7.85
CA TYR A 52 -11.46 4.70 8.51
C TYR A 52 -12.79 4.94 9.22
N ILE A 53 -12.89 6.06 9.97
CA ILE A 53 -14.13 6.46 10.65
C ILE A 53 -15.23 6.76 9.64
N LYS A 54 -14.91 7.51 8.57
CA LYS A 54 -15.88 7.88 7.53
C LYS A 54 -16.38 6.67 6.74
N ALA A 55 -15.50 5.71 6.42
CA ALA A 55 -15.84 4.48 5.74
C ALA A 55 -16.72 3.57 6.61
N LYS A 56 -16.40 3.46 7.90
CA LYS A 56 -17.21 2.70 8.87
C LYS A 56 -18.64 3.24 8.98
N ASN A 57 -18.81 4.55 8.89
CA ASN A 57 -20.10 5.23 8.95
C ASN A 57 -20.75 5.42 7.57
N ASN A 58 -20.20 4.81 6.51
CA ASN A 58 -20.75 4.91 5.17
C ASN A 58 -22.09 4.14 5.08
N THR A 59 -23.15 4.82 4.64
CA THR A 59 -24.50 4.25 4.48
C THR A 59 -24.87 4.02 3.01
N GLU A 60 -23.91 4.15 2.08
CA GLU A 60 -24.10 3.89 0.66
C GLU A 60 -24.64 2.45 0.44
N PRO A 61 -25.83 2.29 -0.17
CA PRO A 61 -26.39 0.98 -0.41
C PRO A 61 -25.64 0.28 -1.54
N GLY A 62 -25.35 -1.00 -1.37
CA GLY A 62 -24.73 -1.81 -2.41
C GLY A 62 -23.87 -2.94 -1.86
N VAL A 63 -23.52 -3.87 -2.75
CA VAL A 63 -22.61 -4.97 -2.46
C VAL A 63 -21.47 -4.98 -3.46
N VAL A 64 -20.28 -5.24 -2.95
CA VAL A 64 -19.04 -5.38 -3.72
C VAL A 64 -18.56 -6.83 -3.57
N THR A 65 -18.32 -7.50 -4.69
CA THR A 65 -17.70 -8.82 -4.68
C THR A 65 -16.19 -8.68 -4.59
N VAL A 66 -15.59 -9.20 -3.52
CA VAL A 66 -14.14 -9.23 -3.30
C VAL A 66 -13.65 -10.66 -3.11
N LYS A 67 -12.34 -10.88 -3.19
CA LYS A 67 -11.75 -12.13 -2.72
C LYS A 67 -11.75 -12.17 -1.19
N GLU A 68 -12.05 -13.34 -0.63
CA GLU A 68 -11.97 -13.63 0.80
C GLU A 68 -10.61 -13.20 1.36
N VAL A 69 -10.58 -12.64 2.57
CA VAL A 69 -9.32 -12.25 3.22
C VAL A 69 -8.93 -13.34 4.22
N LEU A 70 -7.82 -14.03 3.96
CA LEU A 70 -7.31 -15.13 4.80
C LEU A 70 -6.42 -14.64 5.97
N GLY A 71 -6.10 -13.33 6.01
CA GLY A 71 -5.25 -12.71 7.02
C GLY A 71 -3.92 -12.20 6.46
N PHE A 72 -3.29 -11.21 7.12
CA PHE A 72 -2.00 -10.63 6.73
C PHE A 72 -1.88 -10.22 5.24
N GLY A 73 -2.97 -9.68 4.66
CA GLY A 73 -2.99 -9.26 3.26
C GLY A 73 -3.11 -10.42 2.25
N GLN A 74 -3.26 -11.66 2.70
CA GLN A 74 -3.53 -12.80 1.83
C GLN A 74 -5.01 -12.84 1.43
N THR A 75 -5.24 -13.08 0.15
CA THR A 75 -6.58 -13.30 -0.40
C THR A 75 -6.79 -14.78 -0.70
N GLY A 76 -7.94 -15.31 -0.33
CA GLY A 76 -8.39 -16.65 -0.66
C GLY A 76 -8.97 -16.72 -2.08
N ASP A 77 -9.24 -17.94 -2.54
CA ASP A 77 -9.78 -18.17 -3.88
C ASP A 77 -11.30 -17.90 -3.96
N ARG A 78 -11.99 -17.85 -2.81
CA ARG A 78 -13.44 -17.69 -2.72
C ARG A 78 -13.83 -16.22 -2.89
N ASP A 79 -14.94 -16.01 -3.61
CA ASP A 79 -15.56 -14.70 -3.72
C ASP A 79 -16.50 -14.49 -2.52
N GLU A 80 -16.39 -13.32 -1.91
CA GLU A 80 -17.19 -12.84 -0.78
C GLU A 80 -17.93 -11.58 -1.23
N LYS A 81 -19.23 -11.48 -0.91
CA LYS A 81 -20.01 -10.27 -1.13
C LYS A 81 -20.04 -9.47 0.17
N ILE A 82 -19.45 -8.29 0.14
CA ILE A 82 -19.40 -7.38 1.28
C ILE A 82 -20.13 -6.08 0.97
N THR A 83 -20.49 -5.33 2.00
CA THR A 83 -21.11 -4.01 1.81
C THR A 83 -20.08 -3.01 1.27
N VAL A 84 -20.57 -1.90 0.70
CA VAL A 84 -19.69 -0.79 0.26
C VAL A 84 -18.88 -0.23 1.43
N ALA A 85 -19.52 -0.04 2.59
CA ALA A 85 -18.87 0.45 3.81
C ALA A 85 -17.73 -0.48 4.25
N GLU A 86 -18.00 -1.78 4.27
CA GLU A 86 -17.00 -2.80 4.63
C GLU A 86 -15.85 -2.86 3.64
N HIS A 87 -16.13 -2.76 2.33
CA HIS A 87 -15.10 -2.68 1.30
C HIS A 87 -14.17 -1.49 1.55
N ASP A 88 -14.74 -0.29 1.70
CA ASP A 88 -13.96 0.94 1.87
C ASP A 88 -13.14 0.88 3.16
N GLN A 89 -13.72 0.36 4.26
CA GLN A 89 -13.00 0.16 5.52
C GLN A 89 -11.84 -0.83 5.36
N ARG A 90 -12.04 -1.98 4.70
CA ARG A 90 -10.98 -2.97 4.43
C ARG A 90 -9.85 -2.34 3.60
N MET A 91 -10.16 -1.44 2.66
CA MET A 91 -9.15 -0.74 1.86
C MET A 91 -8.35 0.27 2.68
N VAL A 92 -8.99 1.04 3.57
CA VAL A 92 -8.26 1.94 4.49
C VAL A 92 -7.33 1.16 5.42
N VAL A 93 -7.76 0.01 5.95
CA VAL A 93 -6.92 -0.85 6.82
C VAL A 93 -5.70 -1.36 6.08
N LYS A 94 -5.84 -1.75 4.81
CA LYS A 94 -4.70 -2.14 3.97
C LYS A 94 -3.71 -0.98 3.78
N ASP A 95 -4.21 0.22 3.52
CA ASP A 95 -3.35 1.41 3.41
C ASP A 95 -2.65 1.71 4.74
N ILE A 96 -3.34 1.61 5.88
CA ILE A 96 -2.71 1.76 7.22
C ILE A 96 -1.58 0.73 7.42
N GLN A 97 -1.83 -0.54 7.12
CA GLN A 97 -0.81 -1.60 7.26
C GLN A 97 0.40 -1.31 6.37
N ARG A 98 0.17 -0.87 5.13
CA ARG A 98 1.22 -0.53 4.18
C ARG A 98 2.07 0.66 4.67
N TYR A 99 1.42 1.72 5.16
CA TYR A 99 2.11 2.89 5.70
C TYR A 99 2.87 2.51 6.98
N ALA A 100 2.25 1.77 7.90
CA ALA A 100 2.90 1.27 9.13
C ALA A 100 4.16 0.46 8.83
N LEU A 101 4.11 -0.49 7.90
CA LEU A 101 5.27 -1.27 7.51
C LEU A 101 6.36 -0.40 6.87
N GLY A 102 5.98 0.51 5.97
CA GLY A 102 6.91 1.43 5.32
C GLY A 102 7.61 2.35 6.33
N THR A 103 6.85 2.93 7.25
CA THR A 103 7.34 3.83 8.29
C THR A 103 8.23 3.11 9.28
N ALA A 104 7.85 1.89 9.72
CA ALA A 104 8.70 1.07 10.57
C ALA A 104 10.05 0.78 9.91
N MET A 105 10.05 0.36 8.65
CA MET A 105 11.28 0.09 7.90
C MET A 105 12.16 1.33 7.79
N THR A 106 11.57 2.49 7.45
CA THR A 106 12.29 3.76 7.32
C THR A 106 12.89 4.22 8.64
N VAL A 107 12.11 4.18 9.72
CA VAL A 107 12.57 4.57 11.05
C VAL A 107 13.70 3.66 11.51
N LEU A 108 13.60 2.35 11.29
CA LEU A 108 14.67 1.41 11.62
C LEU A 108 15.95 1.69 10.82
N LEU A 109 15.83 1.89 9.50
CA LEU A 109 16.97 2.21 8.64
C LEU A 109 17.66 3.51 9.08
N HIS A 110 16.87 4.52 9.40
CA HIS A 110 17.37 5.81 9.85
C HIS A 110 18.00 5.74 11.23
N TRP A 111 17.38 5.03 12.17
CA TRP A 111 17.93 4.91 13.52
C TRP A 111 19.23 4.10 13.55
N LYS A 112 19.30 3.01 12.79
CA LYS A 112 20.47 2.13 12.80
C LYS A 112 21.64 2.66 11.95
N TRP A 113 21.37 3.28 10.80
CA TRP A 113 22.41 3.69 9.84
C TRP A 113 22.43 5.20 9.53
N GLY A 114 21.58 6.00 10.15
CA GLY A 114 21.48 7.44 9.82
C GLY A 114 21.07 7.67 8.36
N PHE A 115 20.32 6.74 7.76
CA PHE A 115 20.00 6.80 6.33
C PHE A 115 18.85 7.79 6.07
N PHE A 116 19.20 9.03 5.72
CA PHE A 116 18.26 10.14 5.47
C PHE A 116 17.44 10.11 4.17
N PRO A 117 17.95 9.63 3.01
CA PRO A 117 17.19 9.68 1.75
C PRO A 117 15.78 9.09 1.82
N PRO A 118 15.53 7.95 2.49
CA PRO A 118 14.17 7.45 2.71
C PRO A 118 13.24 8.42 3.43
N LEU A 119 13.72 9.18 4.42
CA LEU A 119 12.90 10.16 5.15
C LEU A 119 12.43 11.26 4.20
N VAL A 120 13.36 11.84 3.43
CA VAL A 120 13.05 12.92 2.48
C VAL A 120 12.11 12.45 1.38
N ILE A 121 12.40 11.29 0.78
CA ILE A 121 11.56 10.73 -0.28
C ILE A 121 10.15 10.45 0.24
N GLN A 122 10.03 9.81 1.39
CA GLN A 122 8.72 9.44 1.93
C GLN A 122 7.94 10.65 2.44
N ALA A 123 8.62 11.68 2.96
CA ALA A 123 7.97 12.91 3.39
C ALA A 123 7.17 13.59 2.26
N ILE A 124 7.59 13.43 1.01
CA ILE A 124 6.93 14.00 -0.17
C ILE A 124 6.03 12.97 -0.86
N THR A 125 6.55 11.78 -1.10
CA THR A 125 5.86 10.78 -1.94
C THR A 125 4.69 10.12 -1.23
N GLN A 126 4.74 9.90 0.09
CA GLN A 126 3.65 9.24 0.79
C GLN A 126 2.38 10.09 0.88
N PRO A 127 2.42 11.40 1.21
CA PRO A 127 1.24 12.25 1.08
C PRO A 127 0.70 12.26 -0.34
N PHE A 128 1.57 12.45 -1.34
CA PHE A 128 1.15 12.47 -2.74
C PHE A 128 0.45 11.17 -3.15
N ASN A 129 1.01 10.01 -2.80
CA ASN A 129 0.43 8.70 -3.08
C ASN A 129 -0.90 8.48 -2.33
N LEU A 130 -1.01 8.99 -1.10
CA LEU A 130 -2.24 8.91 -0.31
C LEU A 130 -3.38 9.63 -1.03
N PHE A 131 -3.16 10.87 -1.46
CA PHE A 131 -4.17 11.65 -2.20
C PHE A 131 -4.50 11.07 -3.58
N GLN A 132 -3.64 10.21 -4.13
CA GLN A 132 -3.94 9.46 -5.35
C GLN A 132 -4.69 8.14 -5.10
N SER A 133 -4.82 7.70 -3.84
CA SER A 133 -5.52 6.46 -3.48
C SER A 133 -7.02 6.59 -3.80
N PRO A 134 -7.64 5.56 -4.41
CA PRO A 134 -9.05 5.62 -4.79
C PRO A 134 -9.97 5.78 -3.58
N VAL A 135 -9.61 5.26 -2.40
CA VAL A 135 -10.39 5.46 -1.17
C VAL A 135 -10.41 6.92 -0.74
N VAL A 136 -9.29 7.66 -0.94
CA VAL A 136 -9.25 9.10 -0.65
C VAL A 136 -10.12 9.86 -1.63
N LYS A 137 -10.03 9.55 -2.93
CA LYS A 137 -10.82 10.22 -3.97
C LYS A 137 -12.32 10.04 -3.74
N VAL A 138 -12.76 8.83 -3.44
CA VAL A 138 -14.19 8.54 -3.24
C VAL A 138 -14.65 9.03 -1.86
N THR A 139 -13.95 8.70 -0.79
CA THR A 139 -14.42 8.97 0.57
C THR A 139 -14.11 10.39 1.05
N LEU A 140 -12.96 10.97 0.72
CA LEU A 140 -12.58 12.34 1.14
C LEU A 140 -12.97 13.39 0.09
N LEU A 141 -12.62 13.18 -1.18
CA LEU A 141 -12.86 14.17 -2.24
C LEU A 141 -14.28 14.11 -2.83
N GLY A 142 -15.05 13.06 -2.53
CA GLY A 142 -16.44 12.90 -2.98
C GLY A 142 -16.57 12.56 -4.47
N GLU A 143 -15.49 12.06 -5.09
CA GLU A 143 -15.54 11.60 -6.47
C GLU A 143 -16.48 10.40 -6.62
N LYS A 144 -17.25 10.37 -7.72
CA LYS A 144 -18.17 9.26 -7.98
C LYS A 144 -17.38 7.98 -8.23
N ALA A 145 -17.77 6.87 -7.59
CA ALA A 145 -17.17 5.55 -7.76
C ALA A 145 -17.56 4.89 -9.11
N TRP A 146 -17.25 5.57 -10.21
CA TRP A 146 -17.48 5.12 -11.60
C TRP A 146 -16.15 5.06 -12.36
N GLY A 147 -16.12 4.27 -13.44
CA GLY A 147 -14.97 4.19 -14.34
C GLY A 147 -13.75 3.64 -13.59
N ASP A 148 -12.66 4.40 -13.56
CA ASP A 148 -11.43 4.02 -12.86
C ASP A 148 -11.57 3.96 -11.32
N LEU A 149 -12.59 4.61 -10.76
CA LEU A 149 -12.91 4.58 -9.33
C LEU A 149 -14.00 3.57 -8.98
N ARG A 150 -14.42 2.73 -9.92
CA ARG A 150 -15.40 1.68 -9.66
C ARG A 150 -14.83 0.65 -8.70
N ARG A 151 -15.57 0.36 -7.62
CA ARG A 151 -15.26 -0.71 -6.66
C ARG A 151 -15.46 -2.09 -7.32
N PRO A 152 -14.67 -3.12 -6.97
CA PRO A 152 -13.57 -3.10 -6.00
C PRO A 152 -12.30 -2.45 -6.57
N TRP A 153 -11.61 -1.65 -5.75
CA TRP A 153 -10.37 -1.02 -6.19
C TRP A 153 -9.26 -2.05 -6.22
N THR A 154 -8.62 -2.21 -7.39
CA THR A 154 -7.46 -3.09 -7.51
C THR A 154 -6.26 -2.43 -6.86
N ASP A 155 -5.63 -3.16 -5.94
CA ASP A 155 -4.41 -2.69 -5.30
C ASP A 155 -3.28 -2.68 -6.33
N ARG A 156 -2.93 -1.49 -6.84
CA ARG A 156 -1.88 -1.33 -7.85
C ARG A 156 -0.52 -1.82 -7.35
N ASN A 157 -0.33 -1.86 -6.03
CA ASN A 157 0.88 -2.37 -5.36
C ASN A 157 0.53 -3.54 -4.44
N ASP A 158 -0.24 -4.51 -4.96
CA ASP A 158 -0.50 -5.76 -4.26
C ASP A 158 0.82 -6.47 -3.95
N MET A 159 1.32 -6.23 -2.73
CA MET A 159 2.60 -6.77 -2.25
C MET A 159 2.58 -8.30 -2.27
N SER A 160 1.41 -8.92 -2.08
CA SER A 160 1.24 -10.37 -2.21
C SER A 160 1.52 -10.85 -3.64
N LYS A 161 1.07 -10.10 -4.66
CA LYS A 161 1.41 -10.40 -6.06
C LYS A 161 2.90 -10.18 -6.36
N ALA A 162 3.51 -9.14 -5.79
CA ALA A 162 4.94 -8.89 -5.97
C ALA A 162 5.79 -9.99 -5.33
N ILE A 163 5.50 -10.37 -4.08
CA ILE A 163 6.19 -11.43 -3.34
C ILE A 163 5.97 -12.79 -4.01
N SER A 164 4.73 -13.11 -4.42
CA SER A 164 4.46 -14.38 -5.10
C SER A 164 5.12 -14.46 -6.48
N SER A 165 5.17 -13.35 -7.23
CA SER A 165 5.91 -13.28 -8.50
C SER A 165 7.41 -13.53 -8.29
N TRP A 166 8.01 -12.91 -7.26
CA TRP A 166 9.41 -13.11 -6.91
C TRP A 166 9.68 -14.55 -6.46
N ASN A 167 8.82 -15.11 -5.61
CA ASN A 167 8.92 -16.49 -5.15
C ASN A 167 8.80 -17.49 -6.31
N ASN A 168 7.85 -17.27 -7.23
CA ASN A 168 7.69 -18.10 -8.42
C ASN A 168 8.93 -18.04 -9.33
N THR A 169 9.55 -16.86 -9.44
CA THR A 169 10.79 -16.67 -10.22
C THR A 169 11.94 -17.46 -9.60
N ILE A 170 12.10 -17.41 -8.28
CA ILE A 170 13.12 -18.17 -7.55
C ILE A 170 12.90 -19.68 -7.70
N MET A 171 11.68 -20.17 -7.46
CA MET A 171 11.39 -21.59 -7.61
C MET A 171 11.66 -22.06 -9.04
N SER A 172 11.29 -21.26 -10.05
CA SER A 172 11.59 -21.58 -11.45
C SER A 172 13.09 -21.62 -11.76
N ALA A 173 13.89 -20.78 -11.10
CA ALA A 173 15.35 -20.74 -11.28
C ALA A 173 16.05 -21.90 -10.56
N LEU A 174 15.49 -22.37 -9.44
CA LEU A 174 15.99 -23.51 -8.67
C LEU A 174 15.55 -24.87 -9.26
N GLY A 175 14.77 -24.89 -10.34
CA GLY A 175 14.23 -26.12 -10.93
C GLY A 175 13.17 -26.80 -10.06
N GLU A 176 12.81 -26.20 -8.93
CA GLU A 176 11.71 -26.65 -8.07
C GLU A 176 10.38 -26.24 -8.69
N ALA A 177 9.41 -27.15 -8.73
CA ALA A 177 8.10 -26.81 -9.25
C ALA A 177 7.53 -25.63 -8.43
N PRO A 178 7.02 -24.55 -9.08
CA PRO A 178 6.45 -23.43 -8.36
C PRO A 178 5.41 -23.98 -7.39
N VAL A 179 5.47 -23.58 -6.11
CA VAL A 179 4.50 -23.98 -5.10
C VAL A 179 3.13 -23.57 -5.61
N LYS A 180 2.44 -24.52 -6.24
CA LYS A 180 1.06 -24.35 -6.65
C LYS A 180 0.27 -24.30 -5.35
N VAL A 181 -0.03 -23.10 -4.87
CA VAL A 181 -1.18 -22.91 -4.00
C VAL A 181 -2.36 -23.54 -4.75
N ASN A 182 -2.92 -24.58 -4.12
CA ASN A 182 -3.34 -25.78 -4.81
C ASN A 182 -4.67 -25.61 -5.55
N LYS A 183 -4.63 -25.24 -6.83
CA LYS A 183 -5.79 -25.21 -7.75
C LYS A 183 -6.49 -26.56 -8.00
N LYS A 184 -6.11 -27.67 -7.32
CA LYS A 184 -6.61 -29.03 -7.60
C LYS A 184 -7.46 -29.70 -6.51
N ALA A 185 -7.72 -29.08 -5.37
CA ALA A 185 -8.67 -29.67 -4.40
C ALA A 185 -10.16 -29.46 -4.78
N GLY A 186 -10.50 -28.40 -5.51
CA GLY A 186 -11.90 -28.07 -5.84
C GLY A 186 -12.54 -28.93 -6.96
N LYS A 187 -11.76 -29.51 -7.88
CA LYS A 187 -12.32 -30.27 -9.02
C LYS A 187 -12.77 -31.70 -8.68
N LYS A 188 -12.38 -32.26 -7.52
CA LYS A 188 -12.88 -33.59 -7.08
C LYS A 188 -14.17 -33.53 -6.26
N ALA A 189 -14.53 -32.37 -5.69
CA ALA A 189 -15.78 -32.21 -4.94
C ALA A 189 -16.99 -31.93 -5.86
N ALA A 190 -16.80 -31.35 -7.04
CA ALA A 190 -17.86 -31.07 -8.00
C ALA A 190 -18.33 -32.29 -8.82
N LYS A 191 -17.73 -33.48 -8.63
CA LYS A 191 -18.15 -34.74 -9.28
C LYS A 191 -18.81 -35.73 -8.31
N ARG A 192 -19.08 -35.29 -7.08
CA ARG A 192 -19.79 -36.03 -6.03
C ARG A 192 -20.79 -35.10 -5.34
N LYS A 193 -21.70 -34.53 -6.11
CA LYS A 193 -23.01 -34.07 -5.67
C LYS A 193 -23.96 -34.17 -6.85
#